data_AF-A0A2V6U893-F1
#
_entry.id   AF-A0A2V6U893-F1
#
_cell.length_a   1.000
_cell.length_b   1.000
_cell.length_c   1.000
_cell.angle_alpha   90.00
_cell.angle_beta   90.00
_cell.angle_gamma   90.00
#
_symmetry.space_group_name_H-M   'P 1'
#
loop_
_entity.id
_entity.type
_entity.pdbx_description
1 polymer ?
#
loop_
_entity_poly.entity_id
_entity_poly.type
_entity_poly.pdbx_seq_one_letter_code
_entity_poly.pdbx_strand_id
1 'polypeptide(L)'
;MPPGGGTDARSAAIGRLIVDVQAVSSDAIQNALLAKVEAARDLVAKRNLTGACGPIDAFISQVQAQSGKKLTLAQANGLLVQADEIRALLLCR
;
A
#
# COMPACT_ATOMS: atom_id res chain seq x y z
N MET A 1 -31.04 -5.44 8.44
CA MET A 1 -29.98 -6.40 8.82
C MET A 1 -28.67 -5.90 8.21
N PRO A 2 -27.86 -5.12 8.93
CA PRO A 2 -26.52 -4.78 8.47
C PRO A 2 -25.62 -6.03 8.62
N PRO A 3 -24.83 -6.41 7.60
CA PRO A 3 -23.88 -7.50 7.72
C PRO A 3 -22.75 -7.14 8.70
N GLY A 4 -22.24 -8.18 9.37
CA GLY A 4 -21.41 -8.13 10.57
C GLY A 4 -20.07 -7.40 10.47
N GLY A 5 -19.58 -7.05 11.65
CA GLY A 5 -18.38 -6.28 11.91
C GLY A 5 -17.07 -6.91 11.44
N GLY A 6 -16.09 -6.03 11.28
CA GLY A 6 -14.68 -6.37 11.06
C GLY A 6 -14.05 -5.58 9.93
N THR A 7 -14.10 -4.25 9.95
CA THR A 7 -13.17 -3.46 9.13
C THR A 7 -11.77 -3.68 9.71
N ASP A 8 -11.09 -4.71 9.21
CA ASP A 8 -9.72 -4.98 9.60
C ASP A 8 -8.89 -3.73 9.26
N ALA A 9 -8.24 -3.16 10.28
CA ALA A 9 -7.47 -1.92 10.12
C ALA A 9 -6.46 -2.03 8.97
N ARG A 10 -5.97 -3.24 8.65
CA ARG A 10 -5.06 -3.51 7.52
C ARG A 10 -5.77 -3.27 6.19
N SER A 11 -6.97 -3.82 6.02
CA SER A 11 -7.78 -3.66 4.81
C SER A 11 -8.18 -2.20 4.57
N ALA A 12 -8.51 -1.47 5.65
CA ALA A 12 -8.81 -0.04 5.58
C ALA A 12 -7.56 0.78 5.22
N ALA A 13 -6.41 0.50 5.84
CA ALA A 13 -5.14 1.17 5.54
C ALA A 13 -4.69 0.93 4.09
N ILE A 14 -4.78 -0.31 3.61
CA ILE A 14 -4.49 -0.67 2.21
C ILE A 14 -5.45 0.05 1.25
N GLY A 15 -6.74 0.10 1.59
CA GLY A 15 -7.74 0.84 0.78
C GLY A 15 -7.42 2.33 0.67
N ARG A 16 -6.95 2.95 1.75
CA ARG A 16 -6.51 4.35 1.75
C ARG A 16 -5.28 4.55 0.87
N LEU A 17 -4.29 3.67 0.98
CA LEU A 17 -3.08 3.71 0.14
C LEU A 17 -3.41 3.66 -1.35
N ILE A 18 -4.40 2.85 -1.76
CA ILE A 18 -4.88 2.79 -3.15
C ILE A 18 -5.41 4.14 -3.64
N VAL A 19 -6.11 4.89 -2.79
CA VAL A 19 -6.64 6.22 -3.13
C VAL A 19 -5.50 7.23 -3.27
N ASP A 20 -4.53 7.23 -2.35
CA ASP A 20 -3.36 8.10 -2.43
C ASP A 20 -2.48 7.79 -3.65
N VAL A 21 -2.34 6.51 -4.02
CA VAL A 21 -1.62 6.11 -5.24
C VAL A 21 -2.33 6.62 -6.51
N GLN A 22 -3.66 6.63 -6.53
CA GLN A 22 -4.43 7.19 -7.65
C GLN A 22 -4.30 8.72 -7.77
N ALA A 23 -3.92 9.40 -6.70
CA ALA A 23 -3.64 10.84 -6.73
C ALA A 23 -2.23 11.17 -7.30
N VAL A 24 -1.41 10.15 -7.60
CA VAL A 24 -0.10 10.33 -8.22
C VAL A 24 -0.28 10.69 -9.69
N SER A 25 0.31 11.80 -10.14
CA SER A 25 0.15 12.32 -11.50
C SER A 25 0.83 11.49 -12.61
N SER A 26 1.41 10.33 -12.29
CA SER A 26 2.13 9.48 -13.24
C SER A 26 1.43 8.13 -13.37
N ASP A 27 0.71 7.92 -14.47
CA ASP A 27 -0.02 6.68 -14.76
C ASP A 27 0.87 5.42 -14.72
N ALA A 28 2.11 5.52 -15.23
CA ALA A 28 3.05 4.39 -15.25
C ALA A 28 3.43 3.95 -13.83
N ILE A 29 3.66 4.90 -12.93
CA ILE A 29 4.01 4.61 -11.54
C ILE A 29 2.77 4.20 -10.76
N GLN A 30 1.66 4.91 -10.97
CA GLN A 30 0.36 4.58 -10.39
C GLN A 30 0.00 3.12 -10.66
N ASN A 31 0.00 2.66 -11.92
CA ASN A 31 -0.32 1.27 -12.25
C ASN A 31 0.63 0.27 -11.56
N ALA A 32 1.93 0.53 -11.57
CA ALA A 32 2.92 -0.35 -10.96
C ALA A 32 2.81 -0.40 -9.42
N LEU A 33 2.46 0.72 -8.78
CA LEU A 33 2.20 0.80 -7.36
C LEU A 33 0.87 0.14 -7.00
N LEU A 34 -0.20 0.43 -7.75
CA LEU A 34 -1.54 -0.13 -7.57
C LEU A 34 -1.50 -1.65 -7.60
N ALA A 35 -0.82 -2.24 -8.58
CA ALA A 35 -0.67 -3.69 -8.70
C ALA A 35 -0.03 -4.33 -7.45
N LYS A 36 0.93 -3.65 -6.80
CA LYS A 36 1.56 -4.13 -5.56
C LYS A 36 0.62 -4.02 -4.37
N VAL A 37 -0.06 -2.88 -4.22
CA VAL A 37 -1.00 -2.67 -3.12
C VAL A 37 -2.19 -3.61 -3.23
N GLU A 38 -2.69 -3.87 -4.43
CA GLU A 38 -3.74 -4.86 -4.68
C GLU A 38 -3.26 -6.29 -4.39
N ALA A 39 -2.03 -6.64 -4.76
CA ALA A 39 -1.46 -7.93 -4.39
C ALA A 39 -1.38 -8.11 -2.86
N ALA A 40 -0.94 -7.07 -2.13
CA ALA A 40 -0.94 -7.08 -0.68
C ALA A 40 -2.38 -7.23 -0.12
N ARG A 41 -3.35 -6.52 -0.70
CA ARG A 41 -4.77 -6.61 -0.33
C ARG A 41 -5.32 -8.02 -0.47
N ASP A 42 -5.06 -8.66 -1.60
CA ASP A 42 -5.50 -10.03 -1.88
C ASP A 42 -4.90 -11.03 -0.88
N LEU A 43 -3.62 -10.87 -0.56
CA LEU A 43 -2.94 -11.68 0.45
C LEU A 43 -3.53 -11.47 1.85
N VAL A 44 -3.84 -10.24 2.24
CA VAL A 44 -4.55 -9.93 3.50
C VAL A 44 -5.94 -10.55 3.52
N ALA A 45 -6.69 -10.46 2.41
CA ALA A 45 -8.00 -11.08 2.27
C ALA A 45 -7.93 -12.61 2.42
N LYS A 46 -6.84 -13.22 1.93
CA LYS A 46 -6.51 -14.65 2.12
C LYS A 46 -5.93 -14.98 3.51
N ARG A 47 -5.92 -14.02 4.45
CA ARG A 47 -5.30 -14.11 5.79
C ARG A 47 -3.79 -14.41 5.75
N ASN A 48 -3.13 -14.15 4.64
CA ASN A 48 -1.69 -14.33 4.45
C ASN A 48 -0.94 -13.01 4.68
N LEU A 49 -0.78 -12.63 5.95
CA LEU A 49 -0.11 -11.38 6.32
C LEU A 49 1.39 -11.41 5.97
N THR A 50 2.05 -12.55 6.18
CA THR A 50 3.47 -12.74 5.86
C THR A 50 3.73 -12.56 4.37
N GLY A 51 2.85 -13.09 3.53
CA GLY A 51 2.92 -12.91 2.08
C GLY A 51 2.72 -11.45 1.68
N ALA A 52 1.81 -10.73 2.34
CA ALA A 52 1.50 -9.33 2.05
C ALA A 52 2.67 -8.38 2.33
N CYS A 53 3.65 -8.78 3.16
CA CYS A 53 4.86 -8.00 3.41
C CYS A 53 5.72 -7.80 2.16
N GLY A 54 5.89 -8.85 1.34
CA GLY A 54 6.68 -8.78 0.11
C GLY A 54 6.24 -7.68 -0.87
N PRO A 55 4.96 -7.61 -1.28
CA PRO A 55 4.48 -6.56 -2.16
C PRO A 55 4.51 -5.17 -1.53
N ILE A 56 4.29 -5.03 -0.22
CA ILE A 56 4.39 -3.72 0.47
C ILE A 56 5.85 -3.24 0.52
N ASP A 57 6.81 -4.12 0.77
CA ASP A 57 8.23 -3.75 0.78
C ASP A 57 8.73 -3.35 -0.63
N ALA A 58 8.25 -4.08 -1.64
CA ALA A 58 8.49 -3.74 -3.04
C ALA A 58 7.83 -2.40 -3.44
N PHE A 59 6.68 -2.06 -2.83
CA PHE A 59 6.02 -0.77 -3.01
C PHE A 59 6.88 0.36 -2.44
N ILE A 60 7.36 0.22 -1.20
CA ILE A 60 8.25 1.18 -0.53
C ILE A 60 9.51 1.42 -1.36
N SER A 61 10.17 0.34 -1.78
CA SER A 61 11.38 0.41 -2.60
C SER A 61 11.14 1.16 -3.91
N GLN A 62 9.99 0.92 -4.55
CA GLN A 62 9.63 1.62 -5.78
C GLN A 62 9.29 3.09 -5.54
N VAL A 63 8.56 3.43 -4.47
CA VAL A 63 8.25 4.81 -4.10
C VAL A 63 9.53 5.59 -3.83
N GLN A 64 10.49 5.02 -3.08
CA GLN A 64 11.80 5.63 -2.85
C GLN A 64 12.57 5.82 -4.16
N ALA A 65 12.59 4.81 -5.03
CA ALA A 65 13.30 4.89 -6.31
C ALA A 65 12.72 5.94 -7.28
N GLN A 66 11.41 6.22 -7.17
CA GLN A 66 10.71 7.23 -7.97
C GLN A 66 10.65 8.60 -7.31
N SER A 67 10.95 8.67 -6.01
CA SER A 67 11.05 9.90 -5.25
C SER A 67 12.14 10.79 -5.84
N GLY A 68 11.80 12.05 -6.12
CA GLY A 68 12.67 13.00 -6.79
C GLY A 68 12.78 12.84 -8.31
N LYS A 69 12.12 11.84 -8.91
CA LYS A 69 12.05 11.66 -10.37
C LYS A 69 10.63 11.87 -10.90
N LYS A 70 9.73 10.97 -10.52
CA LYS A 70 8.33 10.92 -10.97
C LYS A 70 7.36 11.21 -9.81
N LEU A 71 7.79 10.96 -8.57
CA LEU A 71 7.09 11.40 -7.37
C LEU A 71 7.83 12.59 -6.75
N THR A 72 7.05 13.54 -6.25
CA THR A 72 7.60 14.56 -5.36
C THR A 72 8.01 13.92 -4.03
N LEU A 73 9.04 14.46 -3.39
CA LEU A 73 9.48 14.02 -2.06
C LEU A 73 8.33 14.00 -1.04
N ALA A 74 7.43 14.98 -1.11
CA ALA A 74 6.26 15.05 -0.24
C ALA A 74 5.28 13.89 -0.48
N GLN A 75 4.96 13.59 -1.74
CA GLN A 75 4.09 12.45 -2.09
C GLN A 75 4.75 11.12 -1.70
N ALA A 76 6.03 10.95 -2.03
CA ALA A 76 6.76 9.74 -1.70
C ALA A 76 6.78 9.52 -0.18
N ASN A 77 7.10 10.55 0.59
CA ASN A 77 7.11 10.45 2.05
C ASN A 77 5.72 10.09 2.61
N GLY A 78 4.63 10.69 2.09
CA GLY A 78 3.27 10.35 2.48
C GLY A 78 2.93 8.88 2.23
N LEU A 79 3.28 8.34 1.06
CA LEU A 79 3.07 6.94 0.71
C LEU A 79 3.94 5.99 1.55
N LEU A 80 5.17 6.39 1.87
CA LEU A 80 6.07 5.60 2.71
C LEU A 80 5.55 5.46 4.14
N VAL A 81 5.04 6.55 4.72
CA VAL A 81 4.44 6.53 6.06
C VAL A 81 3.24 5.57 6.10
N GLN A 82 2.35 5.65 5.12
CA GLN A 82 1.21 4.74 5.04
C GLN A 82 1.62 3.28 4.84
N ALA A 83 2.61 3.03 3.97
CA ALA A 83 3.11 1.68 3.74
C ALA A 83 3.77 1.10 5.01
N ASP A 84 4.47 1.91 5.79
CA ASP A 84 5.05 1.47 7.07
C ASP A 84 3.97 1.16 8.11
N GLU A 85 2.92 1.98 8.19
CA GLU A 85 1.76 1.70 9.03
C GLU A 85 1.10 0.35 8.66
N ILE A 86 0.96 0.08 7.36
CA ILE A 86 0.48 -1.22 6.87
C ILE A 86 1.46 -2.34 7.30
N ARG A 87 2.78 -2.18 7.15
CA ARG A 87 3.77 -3.20 7.59
C ARG A 87 3.63 -3.52 9.08
N ALA A 88 3.45 -2.51 9.91
CA ALA A 88 3.21 -2.69 11.35
C ALA A 88 1.91 -3.46 11.61
N LEU A 89 0.83 -3.12 10.91
CA LEU A 89 -0.46 -3.81 11.03
C LEU A 89 -0.43 -5.26 10.51
N LEU A 90 0.42 -5.54 9.52
CA LEU A 90 0.66 -6.87 8.94
C LEU A 90 1.66 -7.70 9.76
N LEU A 91 2.28 -7.12 10.80
CA LEU A 91 3.35 -7.74 11.58
C LEU A 91 4.54 -8.18 10.70
N CYS A 92 4.81 -7.38 9.66
CA CYS A 92 6.00 -7.52 8.84
C CYS A 92 7.22 -7.15 9.70
N ARG A 93 8.13 -8.11 9.87
CA ARG A 93 9.30 -8.02 10.74
C ARG A 93 10.53 -8.48 10.00
#